data_AF-A0A1Z4LWC7-F1
#
_entry.id   AF-A0A1Z4LWC7-F1
#
_cell.length_a   1.000
_cell.length_b   1.000
_cell.length_c   1.000
_cell.angle_alpha   90.00
_cell.angle_beta   90.00
_cell.angle_gamma   90.00
#
_symmetry.space_group_name_H-M   'P 1'
#
loop_
_entity.id
_entity.type
_entity.pdbx_description
1 polymer ?
#
loop_
_entity_poly.entity_id
_entity_poly.type
_entity_poly.pdbx_seq_one_letter_code
_entity_poly.pdbx_strand_id
1 'polypeptide(L)'
;MNPSNQVLRRQPQQKRSQKRVEKILDAAAIVFDEVGFEAATTHNIAERADTAVGSLYQFFPDKLAIFNALELRHIERVYVIWDKLLRPEITQLPFSDFIHTITVQFQELFEQPTSRIIFIQFFNSPTIFKNIDNSFTKEAINFMTKLFKARNPSLTDKRSQLLAEISIHTVNTLVLLALRSDKAHSQEIFIEIELLLKGYLQAHLGDKNINNSIQPLEKIIKFYKLNSRHSLIIKYVINNQEITIKNCENMFPNVSRRTLQRDLKAMLKLNLIIPKGNTDQRCYCLNKELIDL
;
A
#
# COMPACT_ATOMS: atom_id res chain seq x y z
N MET A 1 -8.77 -3.82 -26.07
CA MET A 1 -10.19 -3.58 -26.41
C MET A 1 -10.88 -3.10 -25.14
N ASN A 2 -11.61 -1.99 -25.18
CA ASN A 2 -12.20 -1.35 -24.00
C ASN A 2 -13.41 -2.19 -23.49
N PRO A 3 -13.35 -2.78 -22.28
CA PRO A 3 -14.40 -3.70 -21.79
C PRO A 3 -15.73 -3.01 -21.42
N SER A 4 -15.77 -1.68 -21.41
CA SER A 4 -16.90 -0.85 -20.97
C SER A 4 -18.09 -0.75 -21.94
N ASN A 5 -18.03 -1.37 -23.13
CA ASN A 5 -18.99 -1.07 -24.21
C ASN A 5 -20.24 -1.97 -24.31
N GLN A 6 -20.36 -3.06 -23.54
CA GLN A 6 -21.40 -4.09 -23.76
C GLN A 6 -22.53 -4.14 -22.71
N VAL A 7 -22.54 -3.24 -21.72
CA VAL A 7 -23.47 -3.30 -20.56
C VAL A 7 -24.71 -2.42 -20.71
N LEU A 8 -24.67 -1.36 -21.53
CA LEU A 8 -25.75 -0.37 -21.66
C LEU A 8 -26.54 -0.51 -22.97
N ARG A 9 -27.87 -0.48 -22.91
CA ARG A 9 -28.75 -0.54 -24.11
C ARG A 9 -28.76 0.75 -24.93
N ARG A 10 -28.58 1.91 -24.27
CA ARG A 10 -28.34 3.22 -24.90
C ARG A 10 -27.17 3.89 -24.20
N GLN A 11 -26.15 4.29 -24.95
CA GLN A 11 -25.01 5.00 -24.36
C GLN A 11 -25.39 6.44 -24.03
N PRO A 12 -25.16 6.90 -22.78
CA PRO A 12 -25.43 8.27 -22.40
C PRO A 12 -24.40 9.23 -23.02
N GLN A 13 -24.72 9.82 -24.18
CA GLN A 13 -23.86 10.80 -24.86
C GLN A 13 -23.92 12.22 -24.24
N GLN A 14 -24.96 12.53 -23.47
CA GLN A 14 -25.17 13.85 -22.86
C GLN A 14 -25.01 13.79 -21.33
N LYS A 15 -24.41 14.83 -20.72
CA LYS A 15 -24.17 14.93 -19.26
C LYS A 15 -25.40 14.61 -18.40
N ARG A 16 -26.61 14.97 -18.86
CA ARG A 16 -27.88 14.70 -18.16
C ARG A 16 -28.21 13.20 -18.13
N SER A 17 -27.87 12.46 -19.18
CA SER A 17 -28.10 11.01 -19.29
C SER A 17 -27.13 10.24 -18.37
N GLN A 18 -25.87 10.67 -18.31
CA GLN A 18 -24.86 10.10 -17.40
C GLN A 18 -25.28 10.26 -15.93
N LYS A 19 -25.73 11.47 -15.54
CA LYS A 19 -26.24 11.71 -14.17
C LYS A 19 -27.39 10.79 -13.77
N ARG A 20 -28.27 10.42 -14.71
CA ARG A 20 -29.37 9.48 -14.42
C ARG A 20 -28.87 8.06 -14.21
N VAL A 21 -27.91 7.61 -15.02
CA VAL A 21 -27.27 6.30 -14.86
C VAL A 21 -26.61 6.22 -13.49
N GLU A 22 -25.82 7.24 -13.09
CA GLU A 22 -25.20 7.27 -11.76
C GLU A 22 -26.24 7.23 -10.63
N LYS A 23 -27.33 8.01 -10.72
CA LYS A 23 -28.41 7.98 -9.71
C LYS A 23 -29.02 6.58 -9.58
N ILE A 24 -29.20 5.87 -10.69
CA ILE A 24 -29.70 4.48 -10.68
C ILE A 24 -28.69 3.53 -10.05
N LEU A 25 -27.40 3.65 -10.37
CA LEU A 25 -26.35 2.79 -9.81
C LEU A 25 -26.15 3.04 -8.31
N ASP A 26 -26.19 4.29 -7.86
CA ASP A 26 -26.13 4.63 -6.42
C ASP A 26 -27.31 4.01 -5.67
N ALA A 27 -28.54 4.18 -6.18
CA ALA A 27 -29.73 3.57 -5.61
C ALA A 27 -29.65 2.04 -5.60
N ALA A 28 -29.20 1.44 -6.70
CA ALA A 28 -29.07 -0.01 -6.82
C ALA A 28 -28.06 -0.57 -5.81
N ALA A 29 -26.91 0.08 -5.66
CA ALA A 29 -25.90 -0.33 -4.69
C ALA A 29 -26.47 -0.36 -3.27
N ILE A 30 -27.27 0.64 -2.88
CA ILE A 30 -27.88 0.67 -1.54
C ILE A 30 -28.98 -0.37 -1.41
N VAL A 31 -29.87 -0.50 -2.40
CA VAL A 31 -30.94 -1.51 -2.36
C VAL A 31 -30.35 -2.92 -2.26
N PHE A 32 -29.31 -3.24 -3.04
CA PHE A 32 -28.66 -4.55 -2.94
C PHE A 32 -27.97 -4.75 -1.59
N ASP A 33 -27.37 -3.71 -1.02
CA ASP A 33 -26.70 -3.76 0.29
C ASP A 33 -27.70 -3.97 1.45
N GLU A 34 -28.91 -3.41 1.34
CA GLU A 34 -29.96 -3.52 2.38
C GLU A 34 -30.71 -4.85 2.35
N VAL A 35 -31.12 -5.33 1.16
CA VAL A 35 -31.98 -6.52 1.05
C VAL A 35 -31.31 -7.72 0.37
N GLY A 36 -30.07 -7.56 -0.10
CA GLY A 36 -29.36 -8.57 -0.88
C GLY A 36 -29.73 -8.57 -2.36
N PHE A 37 -28.87 -9.16 -3.19
CA PHE A 37 -29.08 -9.23 -4.64
C PHE A 37 -30.37 -9.97 -5.01
N GLU A 38 -30.69 -11.08 -4.35
CA GLU A 38 -31.83 -11.93 -4.69
C GLU A 38 -33.17 -11.23 -4.45
N ALA A 39 -33.36 -10.63 -3.27
CA ALA A 39 -34.62 -9.98 -2.91
C ALA A 39 -34.82 -8.60 -3.58
N ALA A 40 -33.75 -7.95 -4.02
CA ALA A 40 -33.85 -6.67 -4.71
C ALA A 40 -34.63 -6.78 -6.03
N THR A 41 -35.48 -5.79 -6.32
CA THR A 41 -36.23 -5.67 -7.58
C THR A 41 -35.89 -4.38 -8.32
N THR A 42 -36.08 -4.35 -9.64
CA THR A 42 -35.96 -3.12 -10.44
C THR A 42 -36.95 -2.04 -10.01
N HIS A 43 -38.08 -2.43 -9.39
CA HIS A 43 -39.03 -1.50 -8.79
C HIS A 43 -38.43 -0.79 -7.57
N ASN A 44 -37.85 -1.54 -6.62
CA ASN A 44 -37.19 -0.94 -5.44
C ASN A 44 -36.06 0.01 -5.86
N ILE A 45 -35.28 -0.38 -6.87
CA ILE A 45 -34.19 0.45 -7.39
C ILE A 45 -34.72 1.74 -8.01
N ALA A 46 -35.77 1.66 -8.83
CA ALA A 46 -36.37 2.83 -9.47
C ALA A 46 -37.01 3.79 -8.45
N GLU A 47 -37.73 3.25 -7.48
CA GLU A 47 -38.30 3.99 -6.35
C GLU A 47 -37.21 4.72 -5.58
N ARG A 48 -36.14 4.01 -5.19
CA ARG A 48 -35.01 4.62 -4.47
C ARG A 48 -34.27 5.65 -5.30
N ALA A 49 -34.11 5.40 -6.60
CA ALA A 49 -33.51 6.34 -7.53
C ALA A 49 -34.45 7.50 -7.88
N ASP A 50 -35.67 7.56 -7.33
CA ASP A 50 -36.68 8.58 -7.63
C ASP A 50 -36.78 8.78 -9.15
N THR A 51 -37.06 7.68 -9.84
CA THR A 51 -37.24 7.60 -11.29
C THR A 51 -38.37 6.63 -11.62
N ALA A 52 -39.07 6.87 -12.73
CA ALA A 52 -40.01 5.89 -13.24
C ALA A 52 -39.29 4.59 -13.65
N VAL A 53 -39.88 3.44 -13.33
CA VAL A 53 -39.34 2.11 -13.70
C VAL A 53 -39.11 2.01 -15.21
N GLY A 54 -40.02 2.56 -16.02
CA GLY A 54 -39.86 2.61 -17.49
C GLY A 54 -38.63 3.40 -17.93
N SER A 55 -38.19 4.42 -17.18
CA SER A 55 -36.97 5.17 -17.47
C SER A 55 -35.71 4.37 -17.13
N LEU A 56 -35.75 3.53 -16.08
CA LEU A 56 -34.65 2.61 -15.76
C LEU A 56 -34.43 1.61 -16.91
N TYR A 57 -35.52 1.04 -17.45
CA TYR A 57 -35.45 0.09 -18.56
C TYR A 57 -34.90 0.67 -19.88
N GLN A 58 -34.86 1.99 -20.02
CA GLN A 58 -34.19 2.64 -21.16
C GLN A 58 -32.67 2.47 -21.11
N PHE A 59 -32.10 2.29 -19.92
CA PHE A 59 -30.65 2.13 -19.70
C PHE A 59 -30.27 0.68 -19.44
N PHE A 60 -31.01 0.01 -18.56
CA PHE A 60 -30.71 -1.34 -18.08
C PHE A 60 -31.86 -2.29 -18.41
N PRO A 61 -31.64 -3.33 -19.23
CA PRO A 61 -32.70 -4.26 -19.62
C PRO A 61 -33.26 -5.09 -18.45
N ASP A 62 -32.46 -5.33 -17.41
CA ASP A 62 -32.81 -6.15 -16.25
C ASP A 62 -31.94 -5.80 -15.03
N LYS A 63 -32.22 -6.45 -13.89
CA LYS A 63 -31.48 -6.32 -12.62
C LYS A 63 -30.01 -6.72 -12.77
N LEU A 64 -29.72 -7.75 -13.57
CA LEU A 64 -28.37 -8.27 -13.76
C LEU A 64 -27.50 -7.28 -14.54
N ALA A 65 -28.05 -6.56 -15.50
CA ALA A 65 -27.35 -5.50 -16.22
C ALA A 65 -26.94 -4.33 -15.31
N ILE A 66 -27.76 -4.00 -14.30
CA ILE A 66 -27.42 -3.00 -13.27
C ILE A 66 -26.25 -3.52 -12.42
N PHE A 67 -26.33 -4.78 -11.98
CA PHE A 67 -25.27 -5.42 -11.20
C PHE A 67 -23.94 -5.48 -11.96
N ASN A 68 -23.96 -5.87 -13.24
CA ASN A 68 -22.79 -5.87 -14.11
C ASN A 68 -22.16 -4.46 -14.26
N ALA A 69 -22.96 -3.40 -14.23
CA ALA A 69 -22.44 -2.03 -14.22
C ALA A 69 -21.81 -1.65 -12.86
N LEU A 70 -22.35 -2.15 -11.75
CA LEU A 70 -21.73 -2.02 -10.43
C LEU A 70 -20.40 -2.77 -10.32
N GLU A 71 -20.26 -3.93 -10.97
CA GLU A 71 -18.97 -4.65 -11.06
C GLU A 71 -17.89 -3.76 -11.68
N LEU A 72 -18.17 -3.16 -12.84
CA LEU A 72 -17.23 -2.26 -13.51
C LEU A 72 -16.86 -1.06 -12.62
N ARG A 73 -17.85 -0.45 -11.95
CA ARG A 73 -17.63 0.66 -11.01
C ARG A 73 -16.78 0.24 -9.81
N HIS A 74 -16.94 -0.99 -9.33
CA HIS A 74 -16.09 -1.55 -8.27
C HIS A 74 -14.65 -1.77 -8.76
N ILE A 75 -14.46 -2.37 -9.93
CA ILE A 75 -13.13 -2.58 -10.54
C ILE A 75 -12.39 -1.24 -10.69
N GLU A 76 -13.06 -0.21 -11.22
CA GLU A 76 -12.48 1.14 -11.37
C GLU A 76 -12.00 1.70 -10.03
N ARG A 77 -12.82 1.58 -8.97
CA ARG A 77 -12.44 2.02 -7.62
C ARG A 77 -11.23 1.26 -7.08
N VAL A 78 -11.20 -0.06 -7.26
CA VAL A 78 -10.08 -0.91 -6.85
C VAL A 78 -8.79 -0.47 -7.55
N TYR A 79 -8.82 -0.24 -8.87
CA TYR A 79 -7.65 0.20 -9.62
C TYR A 79 -7.15 1.59 -9.21
N VAL A 80 -8.04 2.53 -8.86
CA VAL A 80 -7.64 3.83 -8.31
C VAL A 80 -6.89 3.67 -6.97
N ILE A 81 -7.35 2.77 -6.11
CA ILE A 81 -6.67 2.48 -4.84
C ILE A 81 -5.31 1.82 -5.12
N TRP A 82 -5.24 0.86 -6.05
CA TRP A 82 -4.00 0.21 -6.42
C TRP A 82 -2.95 1.19 -6.94
N ASP A 83 -3.33 2.11 -7.83
CA ASP A 83 -2.44 3.18 -8.31
C ASP A 83 -1.89 4.02 -7.15
N LYS A 84 -2.77 4.42 -6.23
CA LYS A 84 -2.40 5.22 -5.05
C LYS A 84 -1.42 4.48 -4.13
N LEU A 85 -1.63 3.19 -3.88
CA LEU A 85 -0.81 2.40 -2.96
C LEU A 85 0.59 2.11 -3.50
N LEU A 86 0.78 2.09 -4.82
CA LEU A 86 2.09 1.89 -5.45
C LEU A 86 3.00 3.12 -5.41
N ARG A 87 2.48 4.28 -5.00
CA ARG A 87 3.25 5.51 -5.02
C ARG A 87 4.37 5.48 -3.98
N PRO A 88 5.57 6.03 -4.27
CA PRO A 88 6.70 6.03 -3.36
C PRO A 88 6.39 6.62 -1.98
N GLU A 89 5.51 7.62 -1.92
CA GLU A 89 5.09 8.27 -0.67
C GLU A 89 4.37 7.29 0.28
N ILE A 90 3.77 6.22 -0.25
CA ILE A 90 3.16 5.16 0.53
C ILE A 90 4.15 4.03 0.80
N THR A 91 4.85 3.55 -0.23
CA THR A 91 5.73 2.38 -0.10
C THR A 91 6.93 2.61 0.82
N GLN A 92 7.36 3.86 0.97
CA GLN A 92 8.48 4.28 1.83
C GLN A 92 8.06 4.71 3.24
N LEU A 93 6.77 4.65 3.59
CA LEU A 93 6.32 4.92 4.96
C LEU A 93 6.99 3.95 5.96
N PRO A 94 7.12 4.34 7.24
CA PRO A 94 7.42 3.40 8.31
C PRO A 94 6.49 2.18 8.23
N PHE A 95 6.99 0.98 8.53
CA PHE A 95 6.25 -0.27 8.28
C PHE A 95 4.87 -0.29 8.92
N SER A 96 4.75 0.21 10.15
CA SER A 96 3.47 0.31 10.83
C SER A 96 2.49 1.17 10.05
N ASP A 97 2.93 2.33 9.55
CA ASP A 97 2.12 3.30 8.82
C ASP A 97 1.80 2.82 7.41
N PHE A 98 2.72 2.08 6.77
CA PHE A 98 2.49 1.42 5.49
C PHE A 98 1.35 0.39 5.58
N ILE A 99 1.39 -0.50 6.57
CA ILE A 99 0.33 -1.50 6.77
C ILE A 99 -0.98 -0.80 7.16
N HIS A 100 -0.92 0.17 8.07
CA HIS A 100 -2.09 0.96 8.46
C HIS A 100 -2.74 1.67 7.27
N THR A 101 -1.94 2.25 6.37
CA THR A 101 -2.45 2.90 5.16
C THR A 101 -3.18 1.89 4.26
N ILE A 102 -2.63 0.70 4.07
CA ILE A 102 -3.27 -0.36 3.26
C ILE A 102 -4.60 -0.78 3.90
N THR A 103 -4.62 -1.03 5.21
CA THR A 103 -5.82 -1.49 5.91
C THR A 103 -6.92 -0.44 5.92
N VAL A 104 -6.58 0.83 6.15
CA VAL A 104 -7.54 1.95 6.09
C VAL A 104 -8.12 2.10 4.69
N GLN A 105 -7.30 2.09 3.63
CA GLN A 105 -7.81 2.19 2.26
C GLN A 105 -8.73 1.02 1.90
N PHE A 106 -8.42 -0.18 2.40
CA PHE A 106 -9.26 -1.35 2.19
C PHE A 106 -10.57 -1.27 2.98
N GLN A 107 -10.54 -0.78 4.22
CA GLN A 107 -11.73 -0.54 5.03
C GLN A 107 -12.66 0.51 4.38
N GLU A 108 -12.11 1.66 3.98
CA GLU A 108 -12.84 2.73 3.27
C GLU A 108 -13.52 2.22 2.00
N LEU A 109 -12.87 1.28 1.28
CA LEU A 109 -13.46 0.65 0.09
C LEU A 109 -14.78 -0.07 0.43
N PHE A 110 -14.85 -0.78 1.57
CA PHE A 110 -16.04 -1.55 1.97
C PHE A 110 -17.08 -0.76 2.77
N GLU A 111 -16.77 0.48 3.16
CA GLU A 111 -17.80 1.43 3.57
C GLU A 111 -18.72 1.79 2.39
N GLN A 112 -18.23 1.69 1.16
CA GLN A 112 -19.04 1.91 -0.04
C GLN A 112 -20.00 0.72 -0.29
N PRO A 113 -21.33 0.95 -0.36
CA PRO A 113 -22.31 -0.12 -0.59
C PRO A 113 -22.01 -0.95 -1.84
N THR A 114 -21.56 -0.31 -2.92
CA THR A 114 -21.18 -1.00 -4.17
C THR A 114 -20.10 -2.05 -3.94
N SER A 115 -19.03 -1.73 -3.21
CA SER A 115 -17.93 -2.67 -3.01
C SER A 115 -18.33 -3.79 -2.05
N ARG A 116 -19.13 -3.46 -1.03
CA ARG A 116 -19.66 -4.44 -0.08
C ARG A 116 -20.51 -5.48 -0.77
N ILE A 117 -21.49 -5.06 -1.57
CA ILE A 117 -22.36 -6.00 -2.28
C ILE A 117 -21.55 -6.85 -3.26
N ILE A 118 -20.67 -6.25 -4.05
CA ILE A 118 -19.85 -6.98 -5.02
C ILE A 118 -19.01 -8.06 -4.32
N PHE A 119 -18.38 -7.72 -3.20
CA PHE A 119 -17.56 -8.67 -2.46
C PHE A 119 -18.37 -9.80 -1.81
N ILE A 120 -19.43 -9.47 -1.08
CA ILE A 120 -20.30 -10.49 -0.45
C ILE A 120 -20.88 -11.42 -1.52
N GLN A 121 -21.38 -10.86 -2.62
CA GLN A 121 -22.03 -11.63 -3.67
C GLN A 121 -21.04 -12.54 -4.41
N PHE A 122 -19.77 -12.13 -4.56
CA PHE A 122 -18.73 -12.96 -5.17
C PHE A 122 -18.53 -14.28 -4.39
N PHE A 123 -18.58 -14.23 -3.05
CA PHE A 123 -18.47 -15.42 -2.22
C PHE A 123 -19.78 -16.22 -2.09
N ASN A 124 -20.94 -15.62 -2.35
CA ASN A 124 -22.23 -16.30 -2.29
C ASN A 124 -22.61 -16.98 -3.61
N SER A 125 -22.40 -16.29 -4.74
CA SER A 125 -22.83 -16.74 -6.07
C SER A 125 -21.91 -16.18 -7.15
N PRO A 126 -20.70 -16.75 -7.33
CA PRO A 126 -19.73 -16.24 -8.30
C PRO A 126 -20.21 -16.37 -9.77
N THR A 127 -21.20 -17.22 -10.04
CA THR A 127 -21.68 -17.50 -11.41
C THR A 127 -22.49 -16.37 -12.04
N ILE A 128 -22.99 -15.42 -11.24
CA ILE A 128 -23.73 -14.27 -11.77
C ILE A 128 -22.82 -13.16 -12.29
N PHE A 129 -21.53 -13.21 -11.94
CA PHE A 129 -20.58 -12.16 -12.32
C PHE A 129 -20.21 -12.26 -13.79
N LYS A 130 -20.13 -11.11 -14.45
CA LYS A 130 -19.73 -11.03 -15.87
C LYS A 130 -18.31 -10.50 -16.06
N ASN A 131 -17.89 -9.55 -15.24
CA ASN A 131 -16.64 -8.80 -15.38
C ASN A 131 -15.62 -9.15 -14.30
N ILE A 132 -16.04 -9.87 -13.25
CA ILE A 132 -15.17 -10.35 -12.17
C ILE A 132 -15.24 -11.87 -12.17
N ASP A 133 -14.10 -12.52 -12.34
CA ASP A 133 -13.95 -13.96 -12.22
C ASP A 133 -12.77 -14.29 -11.29
N ASN A 134 -12.35 -15.57 -11.26
CA ASN A 134 -11.21 -16.00 -10.45
C ASN A 134 -9.90 -15.29 -10.84
N SER A 135 -9.80 -14.67 -12.02
CA SER A 135 -8.64 -13.89 -12.41
C SER A 135 -8.53 -12.59 -11.63
N PHE A 136 -9.62 -12.02 -11.12
CA PHE A 136 -9.57 -10.80 -10.32
C PHE A 136 -8.83 -11.00 -9.00
N THR A 137 -9.04 -12.14 -8.32
CA THR A 137 -8.23 -12.53 -7.15
C THR A 137 -6.75 -12.65 -7.54
N LYS A 138 -6.46 -13.22 -8.71
CA LYS A 138 -5.08 -13.32 -9.22
C LYS A 138 -4.48 -11.94 -9.53
N GLU A 139 -5.27 -10.99 -10.04
CA GLU A 139 -4.84 -9.61 -10.23
C GLU A 139 -4.53 -8.93 -8.90
N ALA A 140 -5.36 -9.12 -7.87
CA ALA A 140 -5.09 -8.61 -6.53
C ALA A 140 -3.80 -9.18 -5.94
N ILE A 141 -3.54 -10.49 -6.12
CA ILE A 141 -2.28 -11.12 -5.70
C ILE A 141 -1.11 -10.51 -6.48
N ASN A 142 -1.21 -10.38 -7.81
CA ASN A 142 -0.15 -9.79 -8.62
C ASN A 142 0.14 -8.34 -8.25
N PHE A 143 -0.91 -7.57 -7.94
CA PHE A 143 -0.79 -6.21 -7.43
C PHE A 143 -0.03 -6.20 -6.09
N MET A 144 -0.45 -7.02 -5.12
CA MET A 144 0.22 -7.12 -3.82
C MET A 144 1.68 -7.60 -3.95
N THR A 145 1.98 -8.52 -4.88
CA THR A 145 3.35 -8.93 -5.19
C THR A 145 4.19 -7.75 -5.66
N LYS A 146 3.67 -6.90 -6.55
CA LYS A 146 4.37 -5.68 -7.01
C LYS A 146 4.55 -4.70 -5.86
N LEU A 147 3.53 -4.50 -5.03
CA LEU A 147 3.57 -3.61 -3.88
C LEU A 147 4.64 -4.04 -2.87
N PHE A 148 4.71 -5.33 -2.55
CA PHE A 148 5.70 -5.90 -1.64
C PHE A 148 7.12 -5.77 -2.19
N LYS A 149 7.33 -5.98 -3.50
CA LYS A 149 8.62 -5.75 -4.16
C LYS A 149 9.02 -4.28 -4.21
N ALA A 150 8.06 -3.38 -4.44
CA ALA A 150 8.32 -1.94 -4.44
C ALA A 150 8.83 -1.48 -3.07
N ARG A 151 8.29 -2.08 -2.00
CA ARG A 151 8.72 -1.83 -0.63
C ARG A 151 10.05 -2.51 -0.27
N ASN A 152 10.21 -3.79 -0.61
CA ASN A 152 11.44 -4.54 -0.41
C ASN A 152 11.94 -5.18 -1.71
N PRO A 153 12.84 -4.51 -2.44
CA PRO A 153 13.40 -5.02 -3.70
C PRO A 153 14.23 -6.29 -3.55
N SER A 154 14.65 -6.67 -2.33
CA SER A 154 15.43 -7.89 -2.09
C SER A 154 14.57 -9.16 -2.08
N LEU A 155 13.24 -9.05 -2.11
CA LEU A 155 12.35 -10.20 -2.17
C LEU A 155 12.47 -10.91 -3.51
N THR A 156 12.67 -12.23 -3.46
CA THR A 156 12.54 -13.08 -4.65
C THR A 156 11.09 -13.11 -5.13
N ASP A 157 10.90 -13.30 -6.43
CA ASP A 157 9.57 -13.41 -7.07
C ASP A 157 8.69 -14.44 -6.38
N LYS A 158 9.25 -15.63 -6.13
CA LYS A 158 8.54 -16.72 -5.45
C LYS A 158 8.14 -16.33 -4.03
N ARG A 159 9.01 -15.66 -3.27
CA ARG A 159 8.69 -15.27 -1.90
C ARG A 159 7.64 -14.17 -1.87
N SER A 160 7.80 -13.15 -2.70
CA SER A 160 6.84 -12.05 -2.78
C SER A 160 5.45 -12.53 -3.19
N GLN A 161 5.38 -13.45 -4.16
CA GLN A 161 4.12 -14.05 -4.59
C GLN A 161 3.45 -14.83 -3.46
N LEU A 162 4.19 -15.66 -2.74
CA LEU A 162 3.65 -16.45 -1.63
C LEU A 162 3.13 -15.55 -0.48
N LEU A 163 3.86 -14.48 -0.15
CA LEU A 163 3.42 -13.51 0.85
C LEU A 163 2.12 -12.82 0.43
N ALA A 164 2.02 -12.42 -0.84
CA ALA A 164 0.84 -11.77 -1.40
C ALA A 164 -0.36 -12.72 -1.40
N GLU A 165 -0.18 -13.96 -1.84
CA GLU A 165 -1.21 -15.00 -1.87
C GLU A 165 -1.78 -15.26 -0.47
N ILE A 166 -0.92 -15.50 0.52
CA ILE A 166 -1.35 -15.73 1.91
C ILE A 166 -2.08 -14.50 2.45
N SER A 167 -1.52 -13.30 2.23
CA SER A 167 -2.15 -12.06 2.71
C SER A 167 -3.54 -11.87 2.11
N ILE A 168 -3.70 -12.03 0.80
CA ILE A 168 -4.99 -11.87 0.11
C ILE A 168 -6.03 -12.89 0.58
N HIS A 169 -5.67 -14.17 0.66
CA HIS A 169 -6.63 -15.20 1.07
C HIS A 169 -7.06 -15.05 2.53
N THR A 170 -6.12 -14.74 3.43
CA THR A 170 -6.44 -14.50 4.84
C THR A 170 -7.31 -13.25 5.00
N VAL A 171 -6.92 -12.14 4.38
CA VAL A 171 -7.68 -10.87 4.46
C VAL A 171 -9.07 -11.02 3.87
N ASN A 172 -9.23 -11.66 2.71
CA ASN A 172 -10.54 -11.87 2.10
C ASN A 172 -11.49 -12.65 3.01
N THR A 173 -10.97 -13.69 3.67
CA THR A 173 -11.74 -14.51 4.61
C THR A 173 -12.21 -13.68 5.80
N LEU A 174 -11.32 -12.89 6.39
CA LEU A 174 -11.63 -12.06 7.55
C LEU A 174 -12.54 -10.88 7.20
N VAL A 175 -12.39 -10.29 6.03
CA VAL A 175 -13.32 -9.25 5.56
C VAL A 175 -14.70 -9.83 5.30
N LEU A 176 -14.82 -11.02 4.70
CA LEU A 176 -16.13 -11.65 4.53
C LEU A 176 -16.82 -11.89 5.89
N LEU A 177 -16.05 -12.28 6.91
CA LEU A 177 -16.54 -12.40 8.28
C LEU A 177 -16.99 -11.04 8.84
N ALA A 178 -16.16 -10.00 8.69
CA ALA A 178 -16.46 -8.64 9.17
C ALA A 178 -17.72 -8.04 8.52
N LEU A 179 -17.92 -8.27 7.22
CA LEU A 179 -19.08 -7.75 6.49
C LEU A 179 -20.39 -8.48 6.78
N ARG A 180 -20.32 -9.67 7.39
CA ARG A 180 -21.49 -10.45 7.85
C ARG A 180 -21.82 -10.24 9.32
N SER A 181 -21.02 -9.46 10.03
CA SER A 181 -21.17 -9.18 11.45
C SER A 181 -21.86 -7.84 11.68
N ASP A 182 -22.29 -7.58 12.92
CA ASP A 182 -22.73 -6.24 13.30
C ASP A 182 -21.56 -5.24 13.24
N LYS A 183 -21.88 -3.94 13.28
CA LYS A 183 -20.90 -2.87 13.11
C LYS A 183 -19.79 -2.87 14.16
N ALA A 184 -20.11 -3.21 15.42
CA ALA A 184 -19.10 -3.20 16.48
C ALA A 184 -18.10 -4.33 16.29
N HIS A 185 -18.59 -5.55 16.04
CA HIS A 185 -17.72 -6.69 15.80
C HIS A 185 -16.95 -6.58 14.48
N SER A 186 -17.57 -5.98 13.44
CA SER A 186 -16.89 -5.67 12.18
C SER A 186 -15.65 -4.81 12.40
N GLN A 187 -15.75 -3.77 13.26
CA GLN A 187 -14.61 -2.89 13.59
C GLN A 187 -13.50 -3.64 14.32
N GLU A 188 -13.83 -4.52 15.27
CA GLU A 188 -12.86 -5.37 15.95
C GLU A 188 -12.09 -6.26 14.96
N ILE A 189 -12.79 -6.87 14.00
CA ILE A 189 -12.16 -7.72 12.99
C ILE A 189 -11.19 -6.92 12.10
N PHE A 190 -11.52 -5.68 11.71
CA PHE A 190 -10.60 -4.85 10.93
C PHE A 190 -9.32 -4.48 11.72
N ILE A 191 -9.42 -4.27 13.04
CA ILE A 191 -8.25 -4.08 13.91
C ILE A 191 -7.37 -5.35 13.89
N GLU A 192 -7.98 -6.52 14.05
CA GLU A 192 -7.25 -7.79 14.03
C GLU A 192 -6.62 -8.10 12.67
N ILE A 193 -7.26 -7.72 11.56
CA ILE A 193 -6.66 -7.81 10.21
C ILE A 193 -5.35 -7.01 10.15
N GLU A 194 -5.34 -5.79 10.68
CA GLU A 194 -4.14 -4.97 10.71
C GLU A 194 -3.02 -5.59 11.56
N LEU A 195 -3.36 -6.07 12.76
CA LEU A 195 -2.41 -6.74 13.65
C LEU A 195 -1.83 -8.01 13.01
N LEU A 196 -2.68 -8.82 12.37
CA LEU A 196 -2.26 -10.01 11.65
C LEU A 196 -1.29 -9.68 10.52
N LEU A 197 -1.60 -8.69 9.69
CA LEU A 197 -0.73 -8.27 8.59
C LEU A 197 0.60 -7.71 9.10
N LYS A 198 0.58 -6.88 10.16
CA LYS A 198 1.80 -6.38 10.81
C LYS A 198 2.67 -7.53 11.31
N GLY A 199 2.09 -8.46 12.08
CA GLY A 199 2.81 -9.61 12.61
C GLY A 199 3.39 -10.52 11.53
N TYR A 200 2.59 -10.86 10.51
CA TYR A 200 3.00 -11.75 9.44
C TYR A 200 4.07 -11.14 8.51
N LEU A 201 3.94 -9.86 8.17
CA LEU A 201 4.78 -9.21 7.16
C LEU A 201 6.03 -8.53 7.74
N GLN A 202 6.12 -8.31 9.06
CA GLN A 202 7.25 -7.63 9.71
C GLN A 202 8.61 -8.20 9.30
N ALA A 203 8.74 -9.53 9.28
CA ALA A 203 10.00 -10.21 8.97
C ALA A 203 10.44 -10.06 7.50
N HIS A 204 9.58 -9.55 6.63
CA HIS A 204 9.83 -9.44 5.19
C HIS A 204 9.79 -8.01 4.68
N LEU A 205 8.94 -7.17 5.27
CA LEU A 205 8.64 -5.81 4.84
C LEU A 205 8.89 -4.77 5.94
N GLY A 206 9.29 -5.20 7.14
CA GLY A 206 9.67 -4.30 8.22
C GLY A 206 10.86 -3.41 7.85
N ASP A 207 10.96 -2.23 8.47
CA ASP A 207 11.93 -1.21 8.09
C ASP A 207 13.40 -1.71 8.19
N LYS A 208 13.67 -2.63 9.14
CA LYS A 208 14.98 -3.31 9.26
C LYS A 208 15.38 -4.11 8.02
N ASN A 209 14.40 -4.62 7.26
CA ASN A 209 14.61 -5.39 6.03
C ASN A 209 14.73 -4.49 4.78
N ILE A 210 14.15 -3.29 4.82
CA ILE A 210 14.24 -2.27 3.76
C ILE A 210 15.55 -1.48 3.88
N ASN A 211 16.09 -1.38 5.10
CA ASN A 211 17.37 -0.73 5.42
C ASN A 211 18.63 -1.41 4.86
N ASN A 212 18.50 -2.26 3.83
CA ASN A 212 19.62 -2.68 3.00
C ASN A 212 19.78 -1.87 1.70
N SER A 213 19.11 -0.72 1.51
CA SER A 213 19.35 0.09 0.30
C SER A 213 19.19 1.60 0.38
N ILE A 214 18.82 2.22 1.52
CA ILE A 214 18.87 3.69 1.68
C ILE A 214 19.40 3.98 3.09
N GLN A 215 20.68 4.31 3.18
CA GLN A 215 21.45 4.32 4.42
C GLN A 215 21.12 5.53 5.33
N PRO A 216 21.21 5.37 6.67
CA PRO A 216 21.35 6.48 7.64
C PRO A 216 22.39 7.54 7.21
N LEU A 217 23.35 7.15 6.38
CA LEU A 217 24.36 7.99 5.77
C LEU A 217 23.78 9.19 4.98
N GLU A 218 22.73 9.03 4.18
CA GLU A 218 22.21 10.16 3.38
C GLU A 218 21.53 11.21 4.26
N LYS A 219 20.81 10.76 5.30
CA LYS A 219 20.25 11.66 6.32
C LYS A 219 21.35 12.39 7.08
N ILE A 220 22.39 11.68 7.54
CA ILE A 220 23.53 12.28 8.25
C ILE A 220 24.26 13.28 7.34
N ILE A 221 24.55 12.92 6.08
CA ILE A 221 25.24 13.79 5.12
C ILE A 221 24.44 15.08 4.90
N LYS A 222 23.12 14.98 4.69
CA LYS A 222 22.25 16.14 4.43
C LYS A 222 22.05 17.01 5.66
N PHE A 223 21.81 16.39 6.83
CA PHE A 223 21.56 17.10 8.08
C PHE A 223 22.80 17.88 8.56
N TYR A 224 23.98 17.25 8.54
CA TYR A 224 25.23 17.86 8.98
C TYR A 224 26.00 18.59 7.87
N LYS A 225 25.45 18.64 6.64
CA LYS A 225 26.06 19.26 5.45
C LYS A 225 27.52 18.82 5.26
N LEU A 226 27.75 17.51 5.33
CA LEU A 226 29.10 16.95 5.28
C LEU A 226 29.75 17.20 3.91
N ASN A 227 31.03 17.58 3.94
CA ASN A 227 31.82 17.66 2.72
C ASN A 227 32.20 16.25 2.21
N SER A 228 32.70 16.17 0.98
CA SER A 228 33.03 14.89 0.33
C SER A 228 33.98 14.00 1.15
N ARG A 229 34.98 14.55 1.84
CA ARG A 229 35.89 13.76 2.69
C ARG A 229 35.20 13.24 3.94
N HIS A 230 34.42 14.08 4.63
CA HIS A 230 33.67 13.67 5.82
C HIS A 230 32.66 12.57 5.50
N SER A 231 31.95 12.68 4.37
CA SER A 231 31.01 11.67 3.89
C SER A 231 31.70 10.32 3.64
N LEU A 232 32.88 10.34 3.02
CA LEU A 232 33.67 9.12 2.78
C LEU A 232 34.22 8.51 4.07
N ILE A 233 34.63 9.33 5.03
CA ILE A 233 35.06 8.87 6.37
C ILE A 233 33.91 8.20 7.10
N ILE A 234 32.72 8.81 7.14
CA ILE A 234 31.53 8.19 7.78
C ILE A 234 31.17 6.88 7.09
N LYS A 235 31.17 6.84 5.75
CA LYS A 235 30.92 5.61 4.99
C LYS A 235 31.91 4.50 5.35
N TYR A 236 33.18 4.86 5.51
CA TYR A 236 34.22 3.91 5.94
C TYR A 236 33.96 3.37 7.34
N VAL A 237 33.66 4.24 8.31
CA VAL A 237 33.39 3.84 9.71
C VAL A 237 32.15 2.97 9.83
N ILE A 238 31.10 3.24 9.05
CA ILE A 238 29.89 2.38 9.01
C ILE A 238 30.25 0.96 8.58
N ASN A 239 31.08 0.83 7.54
CA ASN A 239 31.43 -0.48 6.97
C ASN A 239 32.48 -1.25 7.78
N ASN A 240 33.39 -0.54 8.45
CA ASN A 240 34.56 -1.13 9.12
C ASN A 240 34.49 -1.03 10.66
N GLN A 241 33.39 -0.51 11.20
CA GLN A 241 33.10 -0.25 12.62
C GLN A 241 34.00 0.80 13.30
N GLU A 242 35.21 1.03 12.78
CA GLU A 242 36.16 1.96 13.34
C GLU A 242 37.07 2.61 12.27
N ILE A 243 37.71 3.72 12.63
CA ILE A 243 38.69 4.41 11.79
C ILE A 243 39.83 4.99 12.61
N THR A 244 41.04 4.88 12.08
CA THR A 244 42.25 5.53 12.61
C THR A 244 42.75 6.61 11.67
N ILE A 245 43.69 7.44 12.14
CA ILE A 245 44.37 8.41 11.27
C ILE A 245 45.13 7.72 10.12
N LYS A 246 45.67 6.52 10.34
CA LYS A 246 46.38 5.74 9.31
C LYS A 246 45.42 5.26 8.23
N ASN A 247 44.19 4.86 8.60
CA ASN A 247 43.16 4.53 7.62
C ASN A 247 42.81 5.77 6.75
N CYS A 248 42.71 6.95 7.36
CA CYS A 248 42.47 8.19 6.63
C CYS A 248 43.61 8.53 5.66
N GLU A 249 44.88 8.37 6.08
CA GLU A 249 46.05 8.59 5.22
C GLU A 249 46.03 7.65 4.00
N ASN A 250 45.63 6.39 4.20
CA ASN A 250 45.47 5.43 3.10
C ASN A 250 44.31 5.79 2.16
N MET A 251 43.19 6.29 2.70
CA MET A 251 42.02 6.71 1.90
C MET A 251 42.26 7.98 1.09
N PHE A 252 43.12 8.88 1.61
CA PHE A 252 43.38 10.19 1.03
C PHE A 252 44.89 10.45 0.90
N PRO A 253 45.60 9.73 0.01
CA PRO A 253 47.06 9.77 -0.08
C PRO A 253 47.62 11.16 -0.41
N ASN A 254 46.82 12.02 -1.05
CA ASN A 254 47.20 13.38 -1.44
C ASN A 254 46.83 14.45 -0.39
N VAL A 255 46.38 14.06 0.81
CA VAL A 255 45.95 14.98 1.87
C VAL A 255 46.87 14.88 3.07
N SER A 256 47.38 16.01 3.56
CA SER A 256 48.30 16.01 4.70
C SER A 256 47.66 15.44 5.98
N ARG A 257 48.46 14.75 6.80
CA ARG A 257 48.04 14.24 8.12
C ARG A 257 47.40 15.33 9.00
N ARG A 258 47.94 16.54 8.98
CA ARG A 258 47.39 17.70 9.74
C ARG A 258 45.98 18.05 9.30
N THR A 259 45.69 17.99 7.99
CA THR A 259 44.36 18.25 7.44
C THR A 259 43.37 17.14 7.84
N LEU A 260 43.78 15.87 7.76
CA LEU A 260 42.94 14.73 8.16
C LEU A 260 42.64 14.73 9.66
N GLN A 261 43.60 15.11 10.51
CA GLN A 261 43.38 15.31 11.94
C GLN A 261 42.37 16.43 12.22
N ARG A 262 42.41 17.51 11.44
CA ARG A 262 41.42 18.60 11.53
C ARG A 262 40.01 18.12 11.16
N ASP A 263 39.90 17.27 10.13
CA ASP A 263 38.63 16.67 9.73
C ASP A 263 38.05 15.77 10.84
N LEU A 264 38.85 14.85 11.39
CA LEU A 264 38.41 14.00 12.51
C LEU A 264 38.04 14.84 13.75
N LYS A 265 38.79 15.91 14.05
CA LYS A 265 38.45 16.84 15.14
C LYS A 265 37.13 17.58 14.90
N ALA A 266 36.83 17.95 13.66
CA ALA A 266 35.55 18.57 13.31
C ALA A 266 34.40 17.57 13.49
N MET A 267 34.60 16.32 13.08
CA MET A 267 33.59 15.26 13.20
C MET A 267 33.33 14.87 14.67
N LEU A 268 34.35 14.87 15.53
CA LEU A 268 34.20 14.73 16.98
C LEU A 268 33.35 15.86 17.59
N LYS A 269 33.57 17.12 17.17
CA LYS A 269 32.79 18.27 17.66
C LYS A 269 31.32 18.18 17.26
N LEU A 270 31.03 17.60 16.10
CA LEU A 270 29.67 17.35 15.64
C LEU A 270 29.04 16.08 16.23
N ASN A 271 29.76 15.41 17.14
CA ASN A 271 29.36 14.16 17.77
C ASN A 271 29.05 13.03 16.76
N LEU A 272 29.67 13.08 15.57
CA LEU A 272 29.50 12.09 14.50
C LEU A 272 30.27 10.80 14.78
N ILE A 273 31.44 10.96 15.39
CA ILE A 273 32.33 9.89 15.79
C ILE A 273 32.73 10.10 17.25
N ILE A 274 33.03 9.02 17.96
CA ILE A 274 33.48 9.01 19.35
C ILE A 274 34.82 8.29 19.48
N PRO A 275 35.73 8.74 20.35
CA PRO A 275 37.03 8.09 20.55
C PRO A 275 36.90 6.77 21.29
N LYS A 276 37.70 5.77 20.90
CA LYS A 276 37.80 4.45 21.55
C LYS A 276 39.28 4.06 21.69
N GLY A 277 39.69 3.65 22.90
CA GLY A 277 41.04 3.18 23.22
C GLY A 277 41.94 4.17 23.98
N ASN A 278 43.06 3.66 24.52
CA ASN A 278 44.05 4.45 25.27
C ASN A 278 44.95 5.30 24.35
N THR A 279 45.53 6.34 24.93
CA THR A 279 46.02 7.59 24.32
C THR A 279 46.98 7.47 23.13
N ASP A 280 47.68 6.34 22.97
CA ASP A 280 48.73 6.16 21.95
C ASP A 280 48.27 5.53 20.63
N GLN A 281 47.03 5.02 20.54
CA GLN A 281 46.43 4.54 19.29
C GLN A 281 44.97 4.98 19.18
N ARG A 282 44.74 6.29 19.01
CA ARG A 282 43.38 6.84 18.90
C ARG A 282 42.63 6.23 17.72
N CYS A 283 41.63 5.42 18.04
CA CYS A 283 40.63 4.92 17.12
C CYS A 283 39.30 5.66 17.33
N TYR A 284 38.47 5.74 16.30
CA TYR A 284 37.16 6.40 16.36
C TYR A 284 36.09 5.47 15.82
N CYS A 285 34.92 5.41 16.48
CA CYS A 285 33.74 4.70 15.99
C CYS A 285 32.56 5.66 15.80
N LEU A 286 31.54 5.23 15.04
CA LEU A 286 30.33 6.03 14.81
C LEU A 286 29.58 6.22 16.13
N ASN A 287 29.06 7.43 16.38
CA ASN A 287 28.11 7.61 17.48
C ASN A 287 26.81 6.86 17.15
N LYS A 288 26.49 5.83 17.95
CA LYS A 288 25.32 4.97 17.72
C LYS A 288 24.00 5.70 17.91
N GLU A 289 23.97 6.82 18.65
CA GLU A 289 22.79 7.67 18.82
C GLU A 289 22.33 8.33 17.49
N LEU A 290 23.19 8.34 16.46
CA LEU A 290 22.85 8.88 15.14
C LEU A 290 22.16 7.87 14.21
N ILE A 291 22.08 6.60 14.61
CA ILE A 291 21.48 5.52 13.81
C ILE A 291 19.94 5.54 13.94
N ASP A 292 19.41 6.25 14.94
CA ASP A 292 17.97 6.41 15.19
C ASP A 292 17.36 7.67 14.53
N LEU A 293 18.13 8.42 13.72
CA LEU A 293 17.70 9.60 12.94
C LEU A 293 17.14 9.24 11.55
#